data_AF-A0AAN7F9R4-F1
#
_entry.id   AF-A0AAN7F9R4-F1
#
_cell.length_a   1.000
_cell.length_b   1.000
_cell.length_c   1.000
_cell.angle_alpha   90.00
_cell.angle_beta   90.00
_cell.angle_gamma   90.00
#
_symmetry.space_group_name_H-M   'P 1'
#
loop_
_entity.id
_entity.type
_entity.pdbx_description
1 polymer ?
#
loop_
_entity_poly.entity_id
_entity_poly.type
_entity_poly.pdbx_seq_one_letter_code
_entity_poly.pdbx_strand_id
1 'polypeptide(L)'
;MGSLENGVEQLTLLDREEQEEEEEPILKEQNQRFCMFPIRYKQLWEMYKKAQASFWTAEEVDLSQDMRQWETLSDSEKHFISHVLAFFAASDGIVLENLAARFLNDVQVPEARAFYGFQIAMENVHSEMYSLLLETYIKDSKEKHRLFNAIENIPCVARKAKWALDWIHSSTLFAERIVAFACVEGIFFSGSFCSIFWLKKRGMMPGLTFSNELISRDEGLHCDFACLLYRKDKRFIYCCCLQFVKESITLGKGSSHCT
;
A
#
# COMPACT_ATOMS: atom_id res chain seq x y z
N MET A 1 14.38 -22.41 31.06
CA MET A 1 13.66 -21.53 30.12
C MET A 1 14.11 -21.67 28.66
N GLY A 2 15.15 -22.47 28.32
CA GLY A 2 15.68 -22.56 26.95
C GLY A 2 15.23 -23.79 26.12
N SER A 3 14.05 -24.35 26.35
CA SER A 3 13.58 -25.55 25.60
C SER A 3 12.32 -25.33 24.75
N LEU A 4 11.63 -24.20 24.91
CA LEU A 4 10.45 -23.86 24.12
C LEU A 4 10.79 -23.00 22.88
N GLU A 5 11.81 -22.13 22.96
CA GLU A 5 12.27 -21.30 21.83
C GLU A 5 12.89 -22.16 20.71
N ASN A 6 13.73 -23.14 21.08
CA ASN A 6 14.35 -24.05 20.10
C ASN A 6 13.32 -24.94 19.38
N GLY A 7 12.18 -25.26 20.01
CA GLY A 7 11.13 -26.07 19.40
C GLY A 7 10.33 -25.31 18.34
N VAL A 8 10.11 -24.01 18.54
CA VAL A 8 9.43 -23.14 17.56
C VAL A 8 10.33 -22.90 16.36
N GLU A 9 11.63 -22.63 16.55
CA GLU A 9 12.57 -22.48 15.44
C GLU A 9 12.74 -23.77 14.61
N GLN A 10 12.82 -24.95 15.25
CA GLN A 10 12.92 -26.23 14.54
C GLN A 10 11.64 -26.61 13.79
N LEU A 11 10.46 -26.33 14.36
CA LEU A 11 9.17 -26.47 13.67
C LEU A 11 9.09 -25.54 12.46
N THR A 12 9.55 -24.29 12.57
CA THR A 12 9.52 -23.35 11.44
C THR A 12 10.47 -23.72 10.29
N LEU A 13 11.58 -24.42 10.56
CA LEU A 13 12.52 -24.85 9.54
C LEU A 13 12.01 -26.08 8.78
N LEU A 14 11.44 -27.05 9.49
CA LEU A 14 10.83 -28.24 8.88
C LEU A 14 9.57 -27.90 8.07
N ASP A 15 8.72 -27.00 8.59
CA ASP A 15 7.55 -26.49 7.85
C ASP A 15 7.96 -25.68 6.59
N ARG A 16 9.14 -25.03 6.60
CA ARG A 16 9.65 -24.28 5.45
C ARG A 16 10.17 -25.19 4.34
N GLU A 17 10.88 -26.26 4.69
CA GLU A 17 11.40 -27.24 3.71
C GLU A 17 10.25 -28.01 3.03
N GLU A 18 9.19 -28.40 3.76
CA GLU A 18 8.01 -29.07 3.17
C GLU A 18 7.15 -28.11 2.31
N GLN A 19 7.09 -26.82 2.66
CA GLN A 19 6.34 -25.82 1.89
C GLN A 19 7.00 -25.46 0.55
N GLU A 20 8.32 -25.59 0.40
CA GLU A 20 9.01 -25.37 -0.88
C GLU A 20 8.61 -26.39 -1.97
N GLU A 21 8.12 -27.57 -1.59
CA GLU A 21 7.74 -28.65 -2.52
C GLU A 21 6.31 -28.53 -3.09
N GLU A 22 5.43 -27.70 -2.51
CA GLU A 22 4.07 -27.52 -3.05
C GLU A 22 4.06 -26.57 -4.27
N GLU A 23 3.70 -27.12 -5.44
CA GLU A 23 3.46 -26.33 -6.66
C GLU A 23 2.39 -25.26 -6.43
N GLU A 24 2.76 -24.00 -6.62
CA GLU A 24 1.86 -22.85 -6.55
C GLU A 24 1.21 -22.55 -7.92
N PRO A 25 -0.10 -22.82 -8.10
CA PRO A 25 -0.73 -22.66 -9.41
C PRO A 25 -0.78 -21.20 -9.90
N ILE A 26 -0.64 -20.24 -8.98
CA ILE A 26 -0.66 -18.81 -9.27
C ILE A 26 0.70 -18.28 -9.78
N LEU A 27 1.80 -18.92 -9.39
CA LEU A 27 3.17 -18.55 -9.79
C LEU A 27 3.73 -19.44 -10.91
N LYS A 28 3.12 -20.59 -11.17
CA LYS A 28 3.57 -21.52 -12.22
C LYS A 28 3.53 -20.86 -13.60
N GLU A 29 4.68 -20.82 -14.27
CA GLU A 29 4.80 -20.30 -15.65
C GLU A 29 3.76 -20.95 -16.56
N GLN A 30 2.98 -20.10 -17.23
CA GLN A 30 1.97 -20.55 -18.19
C GLN A 30 2.44 -20.26 -19.60
N ASN A 31 3.03 -21.24 -20.26
CA ASN A 31 3.62 -21.09 -21.58
C ASN A 31 2.66 -20.66 -22.71
N GLN A 32 1.33 -20.61 -22.49
CA GLN A 32 0.36 -20.48 -23.59
C GLN A 32 -0.93 -19.69 -23.29
N ARG A 33 -1.03 -18.92 -22.18
CA ARG A 33 -2.27 -18.19 -21.86
C ARG A 33 -2.16 -16.67 -22.00
N PHE A 34 -1.96 -16.22 -23.24
CA PHE A 34 -2.04 -14.79 -23.58
C PHE A 34 -3.48 -14.28 -23.78
N CYS A 35 -4.44 -15.18 -23.98
CA CYS A 35 -5.85 -14.84 -24.07
C CYS A 35 -6.51 -14.83 -22.70
N MET A 36 -7.29 -13.78 -22.41
CA MET A 36 -8.01 -13.65 -21.13
C MET A 36 -9.06 -14.76 -20.97
N PHE A 37 -9.77 -15.10 -22.04
CA PHE A 37 -10.83 -16.10 -22.04
C PHE A 37 -10.32 -17.52 -22.34
N PRO A 38 -10.96 -18.56 -21.78
CA PRO A 38 -12.04 -18.50 -20.79
C PRO A 38 -11.53 -18.13 -19.39
N ILE A 39 -12.32 -17.36 -18.62
CA ILE A 39 -11.99 -16.99 -17.24
C ILE A 39 -11.96 -18.26 -16.36
N ARG A 40 -10.83 -18.49 -15.68
CA ARG A 40 -10.60 -19.62 -14.77
C ARG A 40 -10.77 -19.22 -13.31
N TYR A 41 -10.33 -18.01 -12.94
CA TYR A 41 -10.41 -17.50 -11.57
C TYR A 41 -11.44 -16.39 -11.45
N LYS A 42 -12.73 -16.76 -11.35
CA LYS A 42 -13.86 -15.82 -11.31
C LYS A 42 -13.73 -14.74 -10.23
N GLN A 43 -13.34 -15.12 -9.01
CA GLN A 43 -13.16 -14.16 -7.90
C GLN A 43 -12.07 -13.12 -8.18
N LEU A 44 -10.96 -13.50 -8.83
CA LEU A 44 -9.90 -12.55 -9.21
C LEU A 44 -10.42 -11.59 -10.29
N TRP A 45 -11.17 -12.13 -11.25
CA TRP A 45 -11.79 -11.34 -12.30
C TRP A 45 -12.85 -10.37 -11.78
N GLU A 46 -13.66 -10.78 -10.80
CA GLU A 46 -14.65 -9.94 -10.13
C GLU A 46 -13.98 -8.78 -9.38
N MET A 47 -12.87 -9.04 -8.68
CA MET A 47 -12.06 -7.99 -8.05
C MET A 47 -11.52 -7.00 -9.09
N TYR A 48 -11.00 -7.48 -10.22
CA TYR A 48 -10.55 -6.62 -11.31
C TYR A 48 -11.69 -5.76 -11.85
N LYS A 49 -12.89 -6.34 -12.04
CA LYS A 49 -14.05 -5.59 -12.51
C LYS A 49 -14.54 -4.56 -11.50
N LYS A 50 -14.44 -4.85 -10.20
CA LYS A 50 -14.73 -3.89 -9.12
C LYS A 50 -13.73 -2.74 -9.13
N ALA A 51 -12.44 -3.01 -9.33
CA ALA A 51 -11.42 -1.98 -9.47
C ALA A 51 -11.69 -1.11 -10.70
N GLN A 52 -11.91 -1.73 -11.85
CA GLN A 52 -12.23 -1.05 -13.11
C GLN A 52 -13.46 -0.14 -12.99
N ALA A 53 -14.51 -0.58 -12.29
CA ALA A 53 -15.72 0.21 -12.08
C ALA A 53 -15.52 1.41 -11.14
N SER A 54 -14.38 1.46 -10.44
CA SER A 54 -14.03 2.51 -9.48
C SER A 54 -13.06 3.54 -10.05
N PHE A 55 -12.72 3.46 -11.35
CA PHE A 55 -11.81 4.39 -12.02
C PHE A 55 -12.20 5.85 -11.77
N TRP A 56 -11.19 6.70 -11.56
CA TRP A 56 -11.30 8.15 -11.43
C TRP A 56 -9.98 8.81 -11.86
N THR A 57 -10.01 10.10 -12.16
CA THR A 57 -8.80 10.89 -12.45
C THR A 57 -8.62 12.06 -11.48
N ALA A 58 -7.38 12.56 -11.34
CA ALA A 58 -7.07 13.65 -10.43
C ALA A 58 -7.87 14.94 -10.74
N GLU A 59 -8.22 15.17 -12.01
CA GLU A 59 -9.03 16.31 -12.45
C GLU A 59 -10.47 16.30 -11.92
N GLU A 60 -10.98 15.16 -11.46
CA GLU A 60 -12.30 15.07 -10.84
C GLU A 60 -12.32 15.71 -9.44
N VAL A 61 -11.15 15.97 -8.85
CA VAL A 61 -11.02 16.55 -7.50
C VAL A 61 -10.89 18.07 -7.58
N ASP A 62 -11.94 18.79 -7.15
CA ASP A 62 -11.93 20.25 -7.06
C ASP A 62 -11.13 20.73 -5.82
N LEU A 63 -10.01 21.40 -6.06
CA LEU A 63 -9.16 22.02 -5.02
C LEU A 63 -9.39 23.54 -4.87
N SER A 64 -10.37 24.13 -5.56
CA SER A 64 -10.56 25.59 -5.61
C SER A 64 -10.81 26.22 -4.23
N GLN A 65 -11.48 25.50 -3.33
CA GLN A 65 -11.78 25.98 -1.98
C GLN A 65 -10.69 25.64 -0.95
N ASP A 66 -9.84 24.66 -1.26
CA ASP A 66 -8.92 24.09 -0.28
C ASP A 66 -7.85 25.07 0.16
N MET A 67 -7.29 25.86 -0.77
CA MET A 67 -6.25 26.84 -0.41
C MET A 67 -6.76 27.87 0.59
N ARG A 68 -8.02 28.31 0.45
CA ARG A 68 -8.65 29.25 1.39
C ARG A 68 -8.81 28.61 2.77
N GLN A 69 -9.21 27.35 2.84
CA GLN A 69 -9.34 26.65 4.11
C GLN A 69 -7.98 26.33 4.73
N TRP A 70 -7.00 25.97 3.92
CA TRP A 70 -5.62 25.73 4.32
C TRP A 70 -5.06 26.93 5.08
N GLU A 71 -5.27 28.16 4.60
CA GLU A 71 -4.80 29.37 5.27
C GLU A 71 -5.35 29.52 6.70
N THR A 72 -6.59 29.07 6.94
CA THR A 72 -7.27 29.15 8.25
C THR A 72 -6.83 28.08 9.25
N LEU A 73 -6.10 27.06 8.81
CA LEU A 73 -5.58 26.02 9.68
C LEU A 73 -4.49 26.57 10.62
N SER A 74 -4.44 26.00 11.82
CA SER A 74 -3.32 26.21 12.74
C SER A 74 -2.02 25.64 12.16
N ASP A 75 -0.88 26.15 12.64
CA ASP A 75 0.43 25.66 12.19
C ASP A 75 0.61 24.16 12.50
N SER A 76 0.05 23.67 13.60
CA SER A 76 0.05 22.24 13.95
C SER A 76 -0.76 21.41 12.97
N GLU A 77 -1.95 21.87 12.55
CA GLU A 77 -2.77 21.19 11.53
C GLU A 77 -2.08 21.18 10.16
N LYS A 78 -1.48 22.32 9.77
CA LYS A 78 -0.69 22.41 8.52
C LYS A 78 0.50 21.47 8.54
N HIS A 79 1.24 21.44 9.66
CA HIS A 79 2.37 20.54 9.86
C HIS A 79 1.94 19.08 9.77
N PHE A 80 0.87 18.71 10.46
CA PHE A 80 0.31 17.36 10.45
C PHE A 80 -0.03 16.92 9.02
N ILE A 81 -0.84 17.72 8.31
CA ILE A 81 -1.32 17.37 6.97
C ILE A 81 -0.17 17.32 5.97
N SER A 82 0.76 18.29 6.02
CA SER A 82 1.89 18.30 5.08
C SER A 82 2.80 17.08 5.24
N HIS A 83 3.02 16.60 6.47
CA HIS A 83 3.84 15.41 6.71
C HIS A 83 3.11 14.12 6.32
N VAL A 84 1.78 14.07 6.49
CA VAL A 84 0.96 12.96 5.99
C VAL A 84 1.01 12.88 4.46
N LEU A 85 0.84 14.02 3.77
CA LEU A 85 0.92 14.06 2.31
C LEU A 85 2.32 13.73 1.79
N ALA A 86 3.36 14.18 2.47
CA ALA A 86 4.74 13.86 2.14
C ALA A 86 5.05 12.36 2.31
N PHE A 87 4.47 11.72 3.32
CA PHE A 87 4.54 10.26 3.46
C PHE A 87 3.87 9.54 2.28
N PHE A 88 2.65 9.96 1.91
CA PHE A 88 1.91 9.32 0.83
C PHE A 88 2.56 9.49 -0.54
N ALA A 89 2.96 10.72 -0.90
CA ALA A 89 3.62 11.01 -2.18
C ALA A 89 4.88 10.15 -2.40
N ALA A 90 5.59 9.80 -1.32
CA ALA A 90 6.74 8.92 -1.37
C ALA A 90 6.39 7.41 -1.36
N SER A 91 5.27 7.03 -0.73
CA SER A 91 4.90 5.63 -0.51
C SER A 91 4.35 4.96 -1.77
N ASP A 92 3.50 5.66 -2.53
CA ASP A 92 2.89 5.08 -3.75
C ASP A 92 3.95 4.75 -4.81
N GLY A 93 5.03 5.54 -4.87
CA GLY A 93 6.19 5.22 -5.71
C GLY A 93 6.89 3.90 -5.32
N ILE A 94 6.96 3.59 -4.02
CA ILE A 94 7.53 2.32 -3.52
C ILE A 94 6.59 1.15 -3.83
N VAL A 95 5.28 1.35 -3.65
CA VAL A 95 4.24 0.37 -4.00
C VAL A 95 4.28 0.05 -5.49
N LEU A 96 4.37 1.08 -6.34
CA LEU A 96 4.46 0.95 -7.80
C LEU A 96 5.67 0.11 -8.23
N GLU A 97 6.84 0.36 -7.65
CA GLU A 97 8.06 -0.42 -7.91
C GLU A 97 7.86 -1.90 -7.56
N ASN A 98 7.25 -2.21 -6.41
CA ASN A 98 6.96 -3.59 -6.03
C ASN A 98 6.01 -4.28 -7.01
N LEU A 99 4.93 -3.60 -7.39
CA LEU A 99 3.93 -4.16 -8.29
C LEU A 99 4.53 -4.44 -9.66
N ALA A 100 5.23 -3.46 -10.25
CA ALA A 100 5.77 -3.55 -11.60
C ALA A 100 7.00 -4.46 -11.69
N ALA A 101 7.94 -4.35 -10.76
CA ALA A 101 9.21 -5.08 -10.82
C ALA A 101 9.10 -6.51 -10.25
N ARG A 102 8.19 -6.76 -9.31
CA ARG A 102 8.06 -8.06 -8.62
C ARG A 102 6.73 -8.72 -8.90
N PHE A 103 5.63 -8.27 -8.32
CA PHE A 103 4.39 -9.06 -8.28
C PHE A 103 3.77 -9.34 -9.67
N LEU A 104 3.87 -8.41 -10.61
CA LEU A 104 3.41 -8.64 -11.98
C LEU A 104 4.27 -9.68 -12.73
N ASN A 105 5.53 -9.85 -12.32
CA ASN A 105 6.45 -10.86 -12.85
C ASN A 105 6.29 -12.20 -12.14
N ASP A 106 5.99 -12.21 -10.84
CA ASP A 106 5.79 -13.44 -10.06
C ASP A 106 4.47 -14.12 -10.46
N VAL A 107 3.37 -13.36 -10.53
CA VAL A 107 2.02 -13.90 -10.75
C VAL A 107 1.78 -14.16 -12.24
N GLN A 108 1.48 -15.41 -12.58
CA GLN A 108 1.32 -15.86 -13.97
C GLN A 108 -0.14 -15.90 -14.43
N VAL A 109 -1.09 -15.73 -13.52
CA VAL A 109 -2.52 -15.83 -13.81
C VAL A 109 -3.03 -14.54 -14.48
N PRO A 110 -3.59 -14.59 -15.71
CA PRO A 110 -4.04 -13.39 -16.44
C PRO A 110 -5.05 -12.53 -15.68
N GLU A 111 -5.99 -13.16 -14.95
CA GLU A 111 -6.99 -12.44 -14.16
C GLU A 111 -6.35 -11.59 -13.04
N ALA A 112 -5.28 -12.08 -12.41
CA ALA A 112 -4.55 -11.33 -11.39
C ALA A 112 -3.67 -10.25 -12.01
N ARG A 113 -3.01 -10.55 -13.13
CA ARG A 113 -2.22 -9.56 -13.87
C ARG A 113 -3.09 -8.40 -14.39
N ALA A 114 -4.35 -8.68 -14.74
CA ALA A 114 -5.31 -7.63 -15.10
C ALA A 114 -5.64 -6.72 -13.91
N PHE A 115 -5.81 -7.28 -12.70
CA PHE A 115 -5.97 -6.49 -11.49
C PHE A 115 -4.72 -5.64 -11.22
N TYR A 116 -3.53 -6.24 -11.20
CA TYR A 116 -2.29 -5.50 -10.94
C TYR A 116 -2.00 -4.43 -12.00
N GLY A 117 -2.28 -4.68 -13.28
CA GLY A 117 -2.16 -3.66 -14.31
C GLY A 117 -3.07 -2.45 -14.07
N PHE A 118 -4.27 -2.68 -13.52
CA PHE A 118 -5.17 -1.60 -13.15
C PHE A 118 -4.76 -0.92 -11.84
N GLN A 119 -4.31 -1.68 -10.85
CA GLN A 119 -3.76 -1.14 -9.61
C GLN A 119 -2.58 -0.20 -9.91
N ILE A 120 -1.60 -0.64 -10.70
CA ILE A 120 -0.47 0.19 -11.17
C ILE A 120 -0.97 1.51 -11.81
N ALA A 121 -2.04 1.46 -12.61
CA ALA A 121 -2.60 2.68 -13.19
C ALA A 121 -3.17 3.61 -12.12
N MET A 122 -3.90 3.06 -11.12
CA MET A 122 -4.47 3.85 -10.03
C MET A 122 -3.41 4.40 -9.07
N GLU A 123 -2.34 3.67 -8.77
CA GLU A 123 -1.20 4.16 -7.97
C GLU A 123 -0.55 5.40 -8.61
N ASN A 124 -0.50 5.46 -9.95
CA ASN A 124 -0.02 6.66 -10.63
C ASN A 124 -0.98 7.85 -10.45
N VAL A 125 -2.30 7.62 -10.49
CA VAL A 125 -3.31 8.65 -10.20
C VAL A 125 -3.22 9.12 -8.75
N HIS A 126 -2.98 8.20 -7.80
CA HIS A 126 -2.80 8.53 -6.38
C HIS A 126 -1.54 9.40 -6.17
N SER A 127 -0.42 8.99 -6.75
CA SER A 127 0.84 9.74 -6.72
C SER A 127 0.70 11.15 -7.32
N GLU A 128 0.00 11.28 -8.45
CA GLU A 128 -0.35 12.57 -9.03
C GLU A 128 -1.21 13.41 -8.08
N MET A 129 -2.27 12.82 -7.52
CA MET A 129 -3.18 13.50 -6.60
C MET A 129 -2.46 14.03 -5.36
N TYR A 130 -1.60 13.23 -4.72
CA TYR A 130 -0.81 13.69 -3.57
C TYR A 130 0.18 14.80 -3.94
N SER A 131 0.81 14.68 -5.12
CA SER A 131 1.69 15.72 -5.65
C SER A 131 0.95 17.04 -5.88
N LEU A 132 -0.27 16.97 -6.45
CA LEU A 132 -1.12 18.13 -6.68
C LEU A 132 -1.59 18.78 -5.37
N LEU A 133 -1.92 17.98 -4.33
CA LEU A 133 -2.25 18.49 -3.00
C LEU A 133 -1.07 19.25 -2.38
N LEU A 134 0.14 18.67 -2.40
CA LEU A 134 1.35 19.34 -1.92
C LEU A 134 1.66 20.61 -2.70
N GLU A 135 1.57 20.57 -4.03
CA GLU A 135 1.79 21.71 -4.92
C GLU A 135 0.80 22.85 -4.63
N THR A 136 -0.46 22.49 -4.33
CA THR A 136 -1.52 23.44 -4.01
C THR A 136 -1.25 24.10 -2.66
N TYR A 137 -0.96 23.33 -1.61
CA TYR A 137 -0.91 23.83 -0.23
C TYR A 137 0.42 24.48 0.15
N ILE A 138 1.53 23.99 -0.39
CA ILE A 138 2.88 24.41 0.01
C ILE A 138 3.45 25.39 -1.01
N LYS A 139 3.40 26.68 -0.68
CA LYS A 139 3.91 27.76 -1.55
C LYS A 139 5.42 27.96 -1.43
N ASP A 140 6.00 27.68 -0.27
CA ASP A 140 7.45 27.80 -0.07
C ASP A 140 8.19 26.68 -0.82
N SER A 141 9.05 27.07 -1.76
CA SER A 141 9.76 26.13 -2.63
C SER A 141 10.73 25.23 -1.86
N LYS A 142 11.35 25.74 -0.79
CA LYS A 142 12.30 24.98 0.02
C LYS A 142 11.59 23.90 0.83
N GLU A 143 10.50 24.25 1.48
CA GLU A 143 9.67 23.30 2.24
C GLU A 143 9.04 22.26 1.31
N LYS A 144 8.54 22.69 0.15
CA LYS A 144 8.03 21.79 -0.88
C LYS A 144 9.10 20.76 -1.30
N HIS A 145 10.32 21.20 -1.58
CA HIS A 145 11.42 20.29 -1.92
C HIS A 145 11.76 19.33 -0.78
N ARG A 146 11.72 19.79 0.48
CA ARG A 146 11.93 18.93 1.66
C ARG A 146 10.86 17.84 1.77
N LEU A 147 9.59 18.20 1.52
CA LEU A 147 8.45 17.29 1.62
C LEU A 147 8.40 16.29 0.46
N PHE A 148 8.72 16.68 -0.78
CA PHE A 148 8.83 15.73 -1.89
C PHE A 148 9.97 14.73 -1.71
N ASN A 149 11.05 15.12 -1.02
CA ASN A 149 12.16 14.24 -0.67
C ASN A 149 12.04 13.71 0.77
N ALA A 150 10.81 13.36 1.20
CA ALA A 150 10.53 12.97 2.57
C ALA A 150 11.28 11.72 3.05
N ILE A 151 11.59 10.77 2.15
CA ILE A 151 12.36 9.57 2.49
C ILE A 151 13.74 9.95 3.03
N GLU A 152 14.37 10.99 2.48
CA GLU A 152 15.69 11.45 2.90
C GLU A 152 15.59 12.42 4.09
N ASN A 153 14.54 13.25 4.11
CA ASN A 153 14.46 14.39 5.02
C ASN A 153 13.59 14.17 6.28
N ILE A 154 12.72 13.15 6.29
CA ILE A 154 11.75 12.91 7.37
C ILE A 154 11.97 11.52 7.96
N PRO A 155 12.57 11.40 9.17
CA PRO A 155 12.97 10.12 9.74
C PRO A 155 11.84 9.08 9.89
N CYS A 156 10.60 9.49 10.17
CA CYS A 156 9.49 8.53 10.25
C CYS A 156 9.11 7.95 8.88
N VAL A 157 9.15 8.76 7.83
CA VAL A 157 8.93 8.33 6.45
C VAL A 157 10.06 7.41 6.01
N ALA A 158 11.31 7.79 6.28
CA ALA A 158 12.50 6.98 5.99
C ALA A 158 12.41 5.57 6.57
N ARG A 159 11.98 5.42 7.83
CA ARG A 159 11.84 4.11 8.49
C ARG A 159 10.77 3.23 7.83
N LYS A 160 9.61 3.80 7.49
CA LYS A 160 8.54 3.05 6.81
C LYS A 160 8.95 2.65 5.39
N ALA A 161 9.55 3.60 4.65
CA ALA A 161 10.07 3.36 3.32
C ALA A 161 11.13 2.26 3.32
N LYS A 162 12.06 2.29 4.27
CA LYS A 162 13.07 1.24 4.44
C LYS A 162 12.42 -0.13 4.67
N TRP A 163 11.46 -0.21 5.60
CA TRP A 163 10.78 -1.48 5.88
C TRP A 163 10.08 -2.03 4.62
N ALA A 164 9.38 -1.18 3.86
CA ALA A 164 8.75 -1.60 2.61
C ALA A 164 9.79 -2.07 1.57
N LEU A 165 10.86 -1.31 1.34
CA LEU A 165 11.93 -1.66 0.40
C LEU A 165 12.66 -2.96 0.77
N ASP A 166 12.86 -3.22 2.07
CA ASP A 166 13.46 -4.47 2.53
C ASP A 166 12.62 -5.69 2.07
N TRP A 167 11.28 -5.58 2.08
CA TRP A 167 10.37 -6.63 1.60
C TRP A 167 10.33 -6.76 0.08
N ILE A 168 10.40 -5.65 -0.64
CA ILE A 168 10.47 -5.63 -2.11
C ILE A 168 11.71 -6.38 -2.61
N HIS A 169 12.86 -6.13 -1.97
CA HIS A 169 14.13 -6.76 -2.34
C HIS A 169 14.34 -8.14 -1.73
N SER A 170 13.47 -8.56 -0.81
CA SER A 170 13.59 -9.84 -0.12
C SER A 170 13.53 -11.04 -1.06
N SER A 171 14.27 -12.10 -0.73
CA SER A 171 14.20 -13.41 -1.37
C SER A 171 13.28 -14.40 -0.63
N THR A 172 12.50 -13.91 0.33
CA THR A 172 11.50 -14.68 1.11
C THR A 172 10.39 -15.26 0.23
N LEU A 173 9.51 -16.10 0.77
CA LEU A 173 8.42 -16.71 0.01
C LEU A 173 7.41 -15.66 -0.48
N PHE A 174 6.74 -15.92 -1.60
CA PHE A 174 5.68 -15.05 -2.12
C PHE A 174 4.59 -14.78 -1.07
N ALA A 175 4.17 -15.84 -0.35
CA ALA A 175 3.25 -15.77 0.78
C ALA A 175 3.67 -14.76 1.86
N GLU A 176 4.97 -14.66 2.19
CA GLU A 176 5.47 -13.70 3.18
C GLU A 176 5.43 -12.27 2.60
N ARG A 177 5.90 -12.10 1.37
CA ARG A 177 5.95 -10.80 0.69
C ARG A 177 4.56 -10.21 0.47
N ILE A 178 3.57 -11.01 0.08
CA ILE A 178 2.20 -10.51 -0.16
C ILE A 178 1.51 -10.10 1.13
N VAL A 179 1.82 -10.73 2.27
CA VAL A 179 1.32 -10.29 3.57
C VAL A 179 1.99 -9.00 4.01
N ALA A 180 3.30 -8.86 3.81
CA ALA A 180 4.00 -7.61 4.07
C ALA A 180 3.42 -6.48 3.22
N PHE A 181 3.14 -6.73 1.94
CA PHE A 181 2.48 -5.78 1.04
C PHE A 181 1.08 -5.41 1.51
N ALA A 182 0.24 -6.37 1.92
CA ALA A 182 -1.08 -6.08 2.49
C ALA A 182 -0.98 -5.20 3.76
N CYS A 183 0.10 -5.33 4.54
CA CYS A 183 0.37 -4.46 5.68
C CYS A 183 0.79 -3.05 5.26
N VAL A 184 1.50 -2.90 4.14
CA VAL A 184 1.78 -1.57 3.55
C VAL A 184 0.45 -0.91 3.19
N GLU A 185 -0.29 -1.44 2.22
CA GLU A 185 -1.57 -0.88 1.70
C GLU A 185 -2.62 -0.68 2.80
N GLY A 186 -2.74 -1.63 3.72
CA GLY A 186 -3.78 -1.61 4.76
C GLY A 186 -3.37 -0.87 6.04
N ILE A 187 -2.26 -1.28 6.67
CA ILE A 187 -1.92 -0.82 8.03
C ILE A 187 -1.19 0.52 7.99
N PHE A 188 -0.21 0.70 7.11
CA PHE A 188 0.61 1.93 7.09
C PHE A 188 -0.18 3.18 6.73
N PHE A 189 -1.22 3.05 5.90
CA PHE A 189 -2.07 4.17 5.50
C PHE A 189 -3.25 4.41 6.47
N SER A 190 -3.68 3.40 7.23
CA SER A 190 -4.91 3.46 8.07
C SER A 190 -4.99 4.66 9.02
N GLY A 191 -3.91 4.98 9.73
CA GLY A 191 -3.87 6.10 10.68
C GLY A 191 -4.00 7.46 9.99
N SER A 192 -3.35 7.62 8.84
CA SER A 192 -3.40 8.84 8.03
C SER A 192 -4.79 9.04 7.42
N PHE A 193 -5.39 7.98 6.85
CA PHE A 193 -6.76 8.03 6.32
C PHE A 193 -7.77 8.40 7.40
N CYS A 194 -7.68 7.78 8.58
CA CYS A 194 -8.55 8.10 9.72
C CYS A 194 -8.43 9.58 10.13
N SER A 195 -7.21 10.11 10.13
CA SER A 195 -6.95 11.51 10.50
C SER A 195 -7.52 12.50 9.49
N ILE A 196 -7.51 12.17 8.20
CA ILE A 196 -8.13 13.01 7.16
C ILE A 196 -9.66 12.89 7.23
N PHE A 197 -10.22 11.71 7.50
CA PHE A 197 -11.66 11.56 7.77
C PHE A 197 -12.12 12.37 8.99
N TRP A 198 -11.26 12.56 9.99
CA TRP A 198 -11.54 13.47 11.09
C TRP A 198 -11.67 14.93 10.63
N LEU A 199 -10.84 15.40 9.69
CA LEU A 199 -11.00 16.72 9.06
C LEU A 199 -12.32 16.84 8.29
N LYS A 200 -12.71 15.77 7.57
CA LYS A 200 -14.02 15.71 6.90
C LYS A 200 -15.16 15.92 7.88
N LYS A 201 -15.12 15.27 9.04
CA LYS A 201 -16.14 15.43 10.10
C LYS A 201 -16.23 16.87 10.62
N ARG A 202 -15.14 17.62 10.57
CA ARG A 202 -15.08 19.06 10.91
C ARG A 202 -15.50 19.98 9.76
N GLY A 203 -15.81 19.42 8.58
CA GLY A 203 -16.20 20.19 7.39
C GLY A 203 -15.03 20.95 6.76
N MET A 204 -13.81 20.42 6.87
CA MET A 204 -12.57 21.08 6.44
C MET A 204 -11.93 20.38 5.25
N MET A 205 -11.21 21.14 4.42
CA MET A 205 -10.40 20.67 3.29
C MET A 205 -11.19 19.74 2.35
N PRO A 206 -12.22 20.24 1.66
CA PRO A 206 -13.14 19.41 0.88
C PRO A 206 -12.44 18.61 -0.24
N GLY A 207 -11.46 19.20 -0.92
CA GLY A 207 -10.65 18.53 -1.93
C GLY A 207 -9.78 17.42 -1.35
N LEU A 208 -9.03 17.71 -0.28
CA LEU A 208 -8.23 16.70 0.45
C LEU A 208 -9.09 15.53 0.96
N THR A 209 -10.25 15.83 1.50
CA THR A 209 -11.11 14.80 2.11
C THR A 209 -11.85 13.97 1.06
N PHE A 210 -12.23 14.58 -0.06
CA PHE A 210 -12.82 13.88 -1.19
C PHE A 210 -11.80 12.95 -1.88
N SER A 211 -10.58 13.43 -2.17
CA SER A 211 -9.54 12.55 -2.73
C SER A 211 -9.18 11.41 -1.77
N ASN A 212 -9.13 11.66 -0.47
CA ASN A 212 -8.92 10.64 0.54
C ASN A 212 -10.02 9.56 0.54
N GLU A 213 -11.27 9.90 0.24
CA GLU A 213 -12.35 8.90 0.07
C GLU A 213 -12.11 7.97 -1.12
N LEU A 214 -11.68 8.54 -2.24
CA LEU A 214 -11.40 7.78 -3.45
C LEU A 214 -10.19 6.86 -3.24
N ILE A 215 -9.09 7.40 -2.72
CA ILE A 215 -7.85 6.66 -2.48
C ILE A 215 -8.06 5.57 -1.42
N SER A 216 -8.67 5.89 -0.27
CA SER A 216 -8.88 4.87 0.79
C SER A 216 -9.81 3.73 0.36
N ARG A 217 -10.75 3.98 -0.57
CA ARG A 217 -11.57 2.94 -1.18
C ARG A 217 -10.72 2.02 -2.06
N ASP A 218 -9.82 2.60 -2.85
CA ASP A 218 -8.92 1.87 -3.75
C ASP A 218 -7.93 1.02 -2.92
N GLU A 219 -7.29 1.61 -1.91
CA GLU A 219 -6.39 0.89 -0.97
C GLU A 219 -7.08 -0.26 -0.24
N GLY A 220 -8.34 -0.07 0.16
CA GLY A 220 -9.15 -1.15 0.72
C GLY A 220 -9.30 -2.31 -0.25
N LEU A 221 -9.50 -2.02 -1.55
CA LEU A 221 -9.61 -3.03 -2.58
C LEU A 221 -8.27 -3.72 -2.89
N HIS A 222 -7.16 -2.97 -2.86
CA HIS A 222 -5.81 -3.51 -3.03
C HIS A 222 -5.46 -4.50 -1.90
N CYS A 223 -5.73 -4.11 -0.66
CA CYS A 223 -5.54 -4.96 0.51
C CYS A 223 -6.43 -6.22 0.47
N ASP A 224 -7.71 -6.08 0.10
CA ASP A 224 -8.62 -7.21 -0.09
C ASP A 224 -8.11 -8.18 -1.18
N PHE A 225 -7.53 -7.64 -2.26
CA PHE A 225 -6.96 -8.43 -3.34
C PHE A 225 -5.71 -9.18 -2.91
N ALA A 226 -4.80 -8.52 -2.17
CA ALA A 226 -3.64 -9.16 -1.58
C ALA A 226 -4.05 -10.33 -0.65
N CYS A 227 -5.07 -10.11 0.19
CA CYS A 227 -5.65 -11.17 1.03
C CYS A 227 -6.30 -12.30 0.22
N LEU A 228 -6.92 -12.00 -0.92
CA LEU A 228 -7.50 -13.01 -1.81
C LEU A 228 -6.43 -13.85 -2.49
N LEU A 229 -5.35 -13.24 -2.96
CA LEU A 229 -4.21 -13.94 -3.53
C LEU A 229 -3.51 -14.81 -2.48
N TYR A 230 -3.28 -14.29 -1.27
CA TYR A 230 -2.73 -15.07 -0.16
C TYR A 230 -3.57 -16.31 0.16
N ARG A 231 -4.90 -16.20 0.16
CA ARG A 231 -5.79 -17.37 0.36
C ARG A 231 -5.76 -18.39 -0.78
N LYS A 232 -5.31 -17.99 -1.97
CA LYS A 232 -5.15 -18.87 -3.13
C LYS A 232 -3.76 -19.49 -3.20
N ASP A 233 -2.78 -18.86 -2.53
CA ASP A 233 -1.55 -19.53 -2.14
C ASP A 233 -1.89 -20.62 -1.11
N LYS A 234 -1.36 -21.82 -1.31
CA LYS A 234 -1.65 -22.97 -0.45
C LYS A 234 -0.79 -22.98 0.81
N ARG A 235 0.26 -22.16 0.85
CA ARG A 235 1.21 -22.08 1.97
C ARG A 235 0.70 -21.11 3.00
N PHE A 236 0.19 -21.63 4.10
CA PHE A 236 -0.23 -20.82 5.24
C PHE A 236 0.95 -20.61 6.20
N ILE A 237 1.27 -19.34 6.47
CA ILE A 237 2.42 -18.95 7.31
C ILE A 237 1.93 -18.08 8.48
N TYR A 238 1.21 -18.71 9.40
CA TYR A 238 0.54 -18.02 10.52
C TYR A 238 1.49 -17.18 11.39
N CYS A 239 2.65 -17.74 11.74
CA CYS A 239 3.61 -17.09 12.62
C CYS A 239 4.19 -15.80 12.01
N CYS A 240 4.51 -15.81 10.71
CA CYS A 240 5.01 -14.62 10.01
C CYS A 240 3.92 -13.55 9.88
N CYS A 241 2.67 -13.91 9.59
CA CYS A 241 1.57 -12.95 9.51
C CYS A 241 1.39 -12.14 10.80
N LEU A 242 1.40 -12.81 11.97
CA LEU A 242 1.24 -12.13 13.25
C LEU A 242 2.42 -11.19 13.55
N GLN A 243 3.63 -11.58 13.18
CA GLN A 243 4.82 -10.75 13.35
C GLN A 243 4.76 -9.50 12.47
N PHE A 244 4.42 -9.65 11.19
CA PHE A 244 4.29 -8.52 10.26
C PHE A 244 3.25 -7.52 10.75
N VAL A 245 2.06 -7.99 11.14
CA VAL A 245 1.01 -7.12 11.67
C VAL A 245 1.49 -6.37 12.92
N LYS A 246 2.22 -7.03 13.84
CA LYS A 246 2.77 -6.37 15.04
C LYS A 246 3.82 -5.33 14.71
N GLU A 247 4.76 -5.65 13.83
CA GLU A 247 5.80 -4.71 13.38
C GLU A 247 5.16 -3.50 12.69
N SER A 248 4.21 -3.75 11.79
CA SER A 248 3.56 -2.69 11.03
C SER A 248 2.72 -1.79 11.94
N ILE A 249 2.02 -2.34 12.94
CA ILE A 249 1.32 -1.55 13.96
C ILE A 249 2.31 -0.72 14.78
N THR A 250 3.45 -1.28 15.16
CA THR A 250 4.46 -0.58 15.96
C THR A 250 5.06 0.60 15.19
N LEU A 251 5.39 0.40 13.92
CA LEU A 251 5.84 1.46 13.02
C LEU A 251 4.72 2.48 12.74
N GLY A 252 3.48 2.02 12.60
CA GLY A 252 2.29 2.87 12.48
C GLY A 252 2.15 3.81 13.69
N LYS A 253 2.24 3.28 14.91
CA LYS A 253 2.19 4.05 16.16
C LYS A 253 3.39 4.99 16.32
N GLY A 254 4.58 4.58 15.91
CA GLY A 254 5.79 5.43 15.93
C GLY A 254 5.71 6.67 15.03
N SER A 255 4.67 6.80 14.21
CA SER A 255 4.38 8.01 13.43
C SER A 255 3.79 9.14 14.28
N SER A 256 3.14 8.81 15.41
CA SER A 256 2.51 9.79 16.31
C SER A 256 3.48 10.69 17.09
N HIS A 257 4.79 10.43 17.03
CA HIS A 257 5.84 11.30 17.59
C HIS A 257 6.49 12.21 16.53
N CYS A 258 6.04 12.12 15.27
CA CYS A 258 6.57 12.92 14.15
C CYS A 258 5.48 13.77 13.46
N THR A 259 4.27 13.77 14.02
CA THR A 259 3.08 14.55 13.67
C THR A 259 2.66 15.34 14.89
#